data_AF-A0A4Y9F916-F1
#
_entry.id   AF-A0A4Y9F916-F1
#
_cell.length_a   1.000
_cell.length_b   1.000
_cell.length_c   1.000
_cell.angle_alpha   90.00
_cell.angle_beta   90.00
_cell.angle_gamma   90.00
#
_symmetry.space_group_name_H-M   'P 1'
#
loop_
_entity.id
_entity.type
_entity.pdbx_description
1 polymer ?
#
loop_
_entity_poly.entity_id
_entity_poly.type
_entity_poly.pdbx_seq_one_letter_code
_entity_poly.pdbx_strand_id
1 'polypeptide(L)' 'MPPKYRELRRWLRQAGFELQPGRGKGDHEVWKHPDGRLVILDPGKDPPPLGTFKKMLRDAGLPEEPFRERGRARKQRG' A
#
# COMPACT_ATOMS: atom_id res chain seq x y z
N MET A 1 -7.00 -10.24 6.85
CA MET A 1 -6.30 -9.27 7.71
C MET A 1 -5.53 -8.32 6.81
N PRO A 2 -5.53 -7.01 7.08
CA PRO A 2 -4.72 -6.06 6.31
C PRO A 2 -3.23 -6.40 6.42
N PRO A 3 -2.46 -6.28 5.32
CA PRO A 3 -1.03 -6.55 5.33
C PRO A 3 -0.28 -5.41 6.02
N LYS A 4 0.96 -5.69 6.45
CA LYS A 4 1.80 -4.66 7.06
C LYS A 4 2.17 -3.58 6.04
N TYR A 5 2.46 -2.37 6.52
CA TYR A 5 2.89 -1.27 5.64
C TYR A 5 4.14 -1.59 4.83
N ARG A 6 5.05 -2.41 5.35
CA ARG A 6 6.21 -2.88 4.58
C ARG A 6 5.80 -3.60 3.29
N GLU A 7 4.71 -4.37 3.31
CA GLU A 7 4.19 -5.05 2.12
C GLU A 7 3.45 -4.08 1.20
N LEU A 8 2.64 -3.18 1.77
CA LEU A 8 1.98 -2.11 1.02
C LEU A 8 2.97 -1.25 0.22
N ARG A 9 4.07 -0.81 0.84
CA ARG A 9 5.15 -0.06 0.18
C ARG A 9 5.75 -0.83 -0.99
N ARG A 10 5.99 -2.15 -0.82
CA ARG A 10 6.53 -2.99 -1.90
C ARG A 10 5.55 -3.08 -3.08
N TRP A 11 4.26 -3.22 -2.80
CA TRP A 11 3.26 -3.31 -3.86
C TRP A 11 3.03 -1.99 -4.56
N LEU A 12 2.99 -0.87 -3.84
CA LEU A 12 2.91 0.46 -4.45
C LEU A 12 4.08 0.67 -5.42
N ARG A 13 5.32 0.33 -5.02
CA ARG A 13 6.47 0.35 -5.93
C ARG A 13 6.28 -0.55 -7.15
N GLN A 14 5.81 -1.78 -6.96
CA GLN A 14 5.54 -2.72 -8.07
C GLN A 14 4.45 -2.21 -9.02
N ALA A 15 3.49 -1.45 -8.49
CA ALA A 15 2.42 -0.81 -9.25
C ALA A 15 2.84 0.52 -9.88
N GLY A 16 4.11 0.93 -9.77
CA GLY A 16 4.63 2.17 -10.36
C GLY A 16 4.43 3.43 -9.52
N PHE A 17 4.01 3.31 -8.26
CA PHE A 17 3.93 4.45 -7.36
C PHE A 17 5.31 4.78 -6.79
N GLU A 18 5.57 6.08 -6.68
CA GLU A 18 6.79 6.64 -6.12
C GLU A 18 6.48 7.38 -4.82
N LEU A 19 7.31 7.12 -3.81
CA LEU A 19 7.27 7.87 -2.56
C LEU A 19 7.64 9.33 -2.86
N GLN A 20 6.83 10.25 -2.37
CA GLN A 20 7.06 11.69 -2.46
C GLN A 20 7.63 12.17 -1.11
N PRO A 21 8.96 12.16 -0.92
CA PRO A 21 9.58 12.56 0.35
C PRO A 21 9.22 14.01 0.67
N GLY A 22 8.92 14.29 1.94
CA GLY A 22 8.59 15.64 2.42
C GLY A 22 7.18 16.14 2.07
N ARG A 23 6.35 15.36 1.36
CA ARG A 23 4.92 15.70 1.11
C ARG A 23 3.97 15.24 2.22
N GLY A 24 4.44 14.39 3.14
CA GLY A 24 3.66 13.93 4.27
C GLY A 24 3.81 14.83 5.51
N LYS A 25 2.77 14.91 6.33
CA LYS A 25 2.81 15.56 7.64
C LYS A 25 2.98 14.51 8.74
N GLY A 26 4.02 14.64 9.55
CA GLY A 26 4.35 13.64 10.58
C GLY A 26 4.80 12.32 9.94
N ASP A 27 4.29 11.20 10.44
CA ASP A 27 4.65 9.86 9.94
C ASP A 27 4.01 9.51 8.58
N HIS A 28 3.08 10.33 8.09
CA HIS A 28 2.38 10.04 6.84
C HIS A 28 3.35 9.98 5.64
N GLU A 29 3.15 9.00 4.77
CA GLU A 29 3.86 8.87 3.50
C GLU A 29 2.90 9.14 2.36
N VAL A 30 3.28 10.02 1.44
CA VAL A 30 2.52 10.27 0.22
C VAL A 30 3.16 9.52 -0.93
N TRP A 31 2.38 8.69 -1.60
CA TRP A 31 2.79 7.91 -2.76
C TRP A 31 2.03 8.39 -3.98
N LYS A 32 2.74 8.72 -5.06
CA LYS A 32 2.16 9.24 -6.30
C LYS A 32 2.49 8.33 -7.46
N HIS A 33 1.50 8.04 -8.29
CA HIS A 33 1.72 7.36 -9.56
C HIS A 33 1.80 8.41 -10.70
N PRO A 34 2.60 8.16 -11.77
CA PRO A 34 2.72 9.08 -12.90
C PRO A 34 1.40 9.47 -13.58
N ASP A 35 0.39 8.60 -13.53
CA ASP A 35 -0.97 8.87 -14.05
C ASP A 35 -1.83 9.81 -13.18
N GLY A 36 -1.30 10.28 -12.05
CA GLY A 36 -1.99 11.23 -11.17
C GLY A 36 -2.66 10.62 -9.94
N ARG A 37 -2.69 9.28 -9.80
CA ARG A 37 -3.18 8.64 -8.56
C ARG A 37 -2.30 8.96 -7.36
N LEU A 38 -2.92 9.08 -6.19
CA LEU A 38 -2.28 9.41 -4.92
C LEU A 38 -2.76 8.45 -3.82
N VAL A 39 -1.81 7.92 -3.04
CA VAL A 39 -2.09 7.04 -1.91
C VAL A 39 -1.34 7.57 -0.69
N ILE A 40 -2.02 7.64 0.45
CA ILE A 40 -1.43 8.10 1.71
C ILE A 40 -1.32 6.90 2.66
N LEU A 41 -0.11 6.64 3.16
CA LEU A 41 0.14 5.65 4.21
C LEU A 41 0.34 6.35 5.55
N ASP A 42 -0.18 5.77 6.63
CA ASP A 42 0.03 6.21 8.01
C ASP A 42 0.71 5.09 8.81
N PRO A 43 2.06 4.98 8.75
CA PRO A 43 2.81 3.90 9.38
C PRO A 43 2.74 3.90 10.91
N GLY A 44 2.15 4.92 11.55
CA GLY A 44 1.89 4.94 12.99
C GLY A 44 0.91 3.84 13.45
N LYS A 45 0.15 3.23 12.52
CA LYS A 45 -0.79 2.14 12.80
C LYS A 45 -0.54 0.92 11.90
N ASP A 46 0.47 0.12 12.20
CA ASP A 46 0.82 -1.10 11.45
C ASP A 46 0.28 -2.38 12.13
N PRO A 47 -0.61 -3.18 11.48
CA PRO A 47 -1.18 -2.99 10.15
C PRO A 47 -2.32 -1.95 10.15
N PRO A 48 -2.62 -1.33 8.97
CA PRO A 48 -3.69 -0.35 8.87
C PRO A 48 -5.05 -0.97 9.23
N PRO A 49 -5.98 -0.19 9.80
CA PRO A 49 -7.37 -0.62 9.95
C PRO A 49 -7.98 -1.04 8.60
N LEU A 50 -8.91 -2.02 8.61
CA LEU A 50 -9.50 -2.57 7.39
C LEU A 50 -10.13 -1.50 6.48
N GLY A 51 -10.84 -0.52 7.06
CA GLY A 51 -11.43 0.59 6.30
C GLY A 51 -10.38 1.47 5.62
N THR A 52 -9.28 1.77 6.33
CA THR A 52 -8.15 2.53 5.82
C THR A 52 -7.47 1.77 4.67
N PHE A 53 -7.24 0.48 4.85
CA PHE A 53 -6.70 -0.38 3.81
C PHE A 53 -7.58 -0.37 2.55
N LYS A 54 -8.89 -0.62 2.68
CA LYS A 54 -9.82 -0.57 1.54
C LYS A 54 -9.83 0.78 0.82
N LYS A 55 -9.73 1.88 1.56
CA LYS A 55 -9.60 3.22 0.98
C LYS A 55 -8.32 3.36 0.16
N MET A 56 -7.17 2.93 0.72
CA MET A 56 -5.89 2.95 -0.01
C MET A 56 -5.96 2.17 -1.32
N LEU A 57 -6.64 1.02 -1.34
CA LEU A 57 -6.81 0.21 -2.56
C LEU A 57 -7.61 0.95 -3.63
N ARG A 58 -8.72 1.57 -3.21
CA ARG A 58 -9.55 2.39 -4.10
C ARG A 58 -8.78 3.58 -4.65
N ASP A 59 -8.04 4.28 -3.81
CA ASP A 59 -7.22 5.43 -4.21
C ASP A 59 -6.06 5.00 -5.14
N ALA A 60 -5.51 3.81 -4.89
CA ALA A 60 -4.49 3.19 -5.74
C ALA A 60 -5.06 2.62 -7.04
N GLY A 61 -6.38 2.47 -7.19
CA GLY A 61 -6.99 1.73 -8.29
C GLY A 61 -6.55 0.27 -8.37
N LEU A 62 -6.25 -0.36 -7.21
CA LEU A 62 -5.82 -1.75 -7.12
C LEU A 62 -6.99 -2.65 -6.69
N PRO A 63 -7.20 -3.82 -7.33
CA PRO A 63 -8.26 -4.76 -6.95
C PRO A 63 -7.98 -5.37 -5.58
N GLU A 64 -9.02 -5.77 -4.82
CA GLU A 64 -8.86 -6.39 -3.49
C GLU A 64 -8.29 -7.84 -3.55
N GLU A 65 -8.33 -8.46 -4.73
CA GLU A 65 -8.00 -9.88 -4.95
C GLU A 65 -6.53 -10.30 -4.74
N PRO A 66 -5.49 -9.51 -5.08
CA PRO A 66 -4.10 -9.86 -4.76
C PRO A 66 -3.86 -10.04 -3.25
N PHE A 67 -4.75 -9.51 -2.41
CA PHE A 67 -4.61 -9.46 -0.95
C PHE A 67 -5.09 -10.73 -0.23
N ARG A 68 -5.95 -11.55 -0.85
CA ARG A 68 -6.34 -12.86 -0.30
C ARG A 68 -5.30 -13.94 -0.59
N GLU A 69 -4.61 -13.86 -1.71
CA GLU A 69 -3.85 -15.00 -2.25
C GLU A 69 -2.33 -14.92 -2.00
N ARG A 70 -1.74 -13.72 -1.90
CA ARG A 70 -0.29 -13.57 -1.66
C ARG A 70 0.16 -13.83 -0.22
N GLY A 71 -0.75 -13.91 0.75
CA GLY A 71 -0.45 -14.46 2.08
C GLY A 71 -0.09 -15.95 2.04
N ARG A 72 -0.51 -16.69 0.99
CA ARG A 72 -0.13 -18.10 0.75
C ARG A 72 1.04 -18.27 -0.23
N ALA A 73 1.33 -17.28 -1.07
CA ALA A 73 2.28 -17.42 -2.18
C ALA A 73 3.78 -17.28 -1.80
N ARG A 74 4.13 -17.08 -0.52
CA ARG A 74 5.53 -17.19 -0.06
C ARG A 74 6.00 -18.63 0.22
N LYS A 75 5.15 -19.64 0.02
CA LYS A 75 5.50 -21.06 0.20
C LYS A 75 5.96 -21.78 -1.09
N GLN A 76 6.16 -21.08 -2.21
CA GLN A 76 6.39 -21.72 -3.51
C GLN A 76 7.48 -21.09 -4.38
N ARG A 77 8.51 -20.44 -3.81
CA ARG A 77 9.76 -20.17 -4.53
C ARG A 77 10.96 -20.30 -3.58
N GLY A 78 11.69 -21.40 -3.72
CA GLY A 78 13.01 -21.66 -3.13
C GLY A 78 12.96 -22.46 -1.84
#